data_AF-A0A937DC15-F1
#
_entry.id   AF-A0A937DC15-F1
#
_cell.length_a   1.000
_cell.length_b   1.000
_cell.length_c   1.000
_cell.angle_alpha   90.00
_cell.angle_beta   90.00
_cell.angle_gamma   90.00
#
_symmetry.space_group_name_H-M   'P 1'
#
loop_
_entity.id
_entity.type
_entity.pdbx_description
1 polymer ?
#
loop_
_entity_poly.entity_id
_entity_poly.type
_entity_poly.pdbx_seq_one_letter_code
_entity_poly.pdbx_strand_id
1 'polypeptide(L)'
;MNKQRGFTLIELVVVIIILGVLAAVAVPKFTDMSTDARNAATKGVAAAISSGSSLNYAAKAAGNAAAVTVNAANVCTAAILGNFVVTGNGGVTLAAAAPASPTDNDFVVAGTGDCSGTATSATCTVQAAKGTGNAVISSTVFCAR
;
A
#
# COMPACT_ATOMS: atom_id res chain seq x y z
N MET A 1 56.39 26.61 3.77
CA MET A 1 55.23 27.37 3.23
C MET A 1 54.36 26.43 2.42
N ASN A 2 53.24 25.96 2.99
CA ASN A 2 52.23 25.23 2.25
C ASN A 2 51.46 26.22 1.36
N LYS A 3 51.59 26.10 0.03
CA LYS A 3 50.74 26.84 -0.91
C LYS A 3 49.31 26.32 -0.76
N GLN A 4 48.45 27.09 -0.11
CA GLN A 4 47.00 26.87 -0.23
C GLN A 4 46.61 27.07 -1.70
N ARG A 5 46.25 25.98 -2.36
CA ARG A 5 45.58 26.02 -3.66
C ARG A 5 44.11 26.31 -3.40
N GLY A 6 43.68 27.54 -3.68
CA GLY A 6 42.25 27.88 -3.68
C GLY A 6 41.55 27.18 -4.84
N PHE A 7 40.29 26.77 -4.63
CA PHE A 7 39.40 26.32 -5.69
C PHE A 7 39.19 27.45 -6.70
N THR A 8 39.20 27.11 -7.99
CA THR A 8 38.92 28.09 -9.04
C THR A 8 37.42 28.34 -9.15
N LEU A 9 37.00 29.58 -9.46
CA LEU A 9 35.57 29.87 -9.67
C LEU A 9 34.98 29.02 -10.80
N ILE A 10 35.78 28.70 -11.82
CA ILE A 10 35.36 27.85 -12.94
C ILE A 10 35.12 26.39 -12.52
N GLU A 11 35.87 25.85 -11.56
CA GLU A 11 35.61 24.52 -10.99
C GLU A 11 34.23 24.45 -10.31
N LEU A 12 33.87 25.48 -9.54
CA LEU A 12 32.56 25.49 -8.90
C LEU A 12 31.43 25.64 -9.91
N VAL A 13 31.60 26.48 -10.93
CA VAL A 13 30.59 26.67 -11.98
C VAL A 13 30.37 25.39 -12.80
N VAL A 14 31.43 24.68 -13.18
CA VAL A 14 31.26 23.44 -13.96
C VAL A 14 30.57 22.34 -13.14
N VAL A 15 30.85 22.25 -11.84
CA VAL A 15 30.22 21.27 -10.95
C VAL A 15 28.71 21.50 -10.83
N ILE A 16 28.27 22.75 -10.60
CA ILE A 16 26.83 23.04 -10.50
C ILE A 16 26.10 22.83 -11.83
N ILE A 17 26.77 23.04 -12.98
CA ILE A 17 26.22 22.75 -14.30
C ILE A 17 26.00 21.24 -14.45
N ILE A 18 27.01 20.42 -14.11
CA ILE A 18 26.91 18.96 -14.18
C ILE A 18 25.81 18.45 -13.24
N LEU A 19 25.77 18.94 -11.99
CA LEU A 19 24.70 18.59 -11.04
C LEU A 19 23.32 19.02 -11.54
N GLY A 20 23.21 20.17 -12.21
CA GLY A 20 21.97 20.65 -12.81
C GLY A 20 21.45 19.71 -13.91
N VAL A 21 22.32 19.26 -14.82
CA VAL A 21 21.93 18.31 -15.88
C VAL A 21 21.54 16.95 -15.29
N LEU A 22 22.31 16.43 -14.32
CA LEU A 22 22.01 15.17 -13.65
C LEU A 22 20.67 15.24 -12.90
N ALA A 23 20.39 16.35 -12.20
CA ALA A 23 19.13 16.54 -11.49
C ALA A 23 17.94 16.59 -12.46
N ALA A 24 18.08 17.28 -13.59
CA ALA A 24 17.01 17.42 -14.58
C ALA A 24 16.55 16.06 -15.16
N VAL A 25 17.46 15.09 -15.32
CA VAL A 25 17.12 13.75 -15.80
C VAL A 25 16.74 12.77 -14.68
N ALA A 26 17.34 12.90 -13.49
CA ALA A 26 17.15 11.96 -12.40
C ALA A 26 15.81 12.17 -11.66
N VAL A 27 15.39 13.42 -11.45
CA VAL A 27 14.15 13.74 -10.73
C VAL A 27 12.91 13.09 -11.35
N PRO A 28 12.60 13.26 -12.65
CA PRO A 28 11.41 12.65 -13.24
C PRO A 28 11.46 11.11 -13.20
N LYS A 29 12.63 10.51 -13.42
CA LYS A 29 12.80 9.06 -13.31
C LYS A 29 12.56 8.55 -11.89
N PHE A 30 13.03 9.28 -10.88
CA PHE A 30 12.82 8.92 -9.49
C PHE A 30 11.35 9.04 -9.07
N THR A 31 10.62 10.04 -9.56
CA THR A 31 9.18 10.20 -9.28
C THR A 31 8.34 9.10 -9.91
N ASP A 32 8.68 8.70 -11.14
CA ASP A 32 8.00 7.59 -11.83
C ASP A 32 8.24 6.26 -11.10
N MET A 33 9.50 5.95 -10.79
CA MET A 33 9.87 4.73 -10.05
C MET A 33 9.22 4.67 -8.66
N SER A 34 9.13 5.81 -7.97
CA SER A 34 8.44 5.89 -6.68
C SER A 34 6.94 5.62 -6.80
N THR A 35 6.33 6.04 -7.91
CA THR A 35 4.91 5.79 -8.20
C THR A 35 4.66 4.33 -8.53
N ASP A 36 5.50 3.72 -9.37
CA ASP A 36 5.41 2.31 -9.74
C ASP A 36 5.63 1.39 -8.54
N ALA A 37 6.61 1.69 -7.68
CA ALA A 37 6.86 0.94 -6.45
C ALA A 37 5.64 0.93 -5.53
N ARG A 38 4.93 2.07 -5.41
CA ARG A 38 3.71 2.16 -4.61
C ARG A 38 2.56 1.37 -5.22
N ASN A 39 2.36 1.49 -6.52
CA ASN A 39 1.34 0.72 -7.24
C ASN A 39 1.59 -0.79 -7.10
N ALA A 40 2.84 -1.23 -7.16
CA ALA A 40 3.22 -2.61 -6.92
C ALA A 40 2.93 -3.04 -5.46
N ALA A 41 3.24 -2.19 -4.49
CA ALA A 41 2.92 -2.45 -3.08
C ALA A 41 1.41 -2.55 -2.84
N THR A 42 0.59 -1.66 -3.41
CA THR A 42 -0.87 -1.71 -3.31
C THR A 42 -1.43 -3.00 -3.92
N LYS A 43 -0.91 -3.42 -5.08
CA LYS A 43 -1.26 -4.73 -5.67
C LYS A 43 -0.87 -5.89 -4.76
N GLY A 44 0.30 -5.83 -4.12
CA GLY A 44 0.75 -6.83 -3.16
C GLY A 44 -0.19 -6.96 -1.95
N VAL A 45 -0.62 -5.83 -1.38
CA VAL A 45 -1.56 -5.81 -0.24
C VAL A 45 -2.93 -6.35 -0.65
N ALA A 46 -3.47 -5.92 -1.79
CA ALA A 46 -4.73 -6.46 -2.31
C ALA A 46 -4.65 -7.99 -2.55
N ALA A 47 -3.55 -8.47 -3.12
CA ALA A 47 -3.33 -9.90 -3.33
C ALA A 47 -3.20 -10.68 -2.01
N ALA A 48 -2.56 -10.10 -1.01
CA ALA A 48 -2.43 -10.68 0.32
C ALA A 48 -3.81 -10.82 1.01
N ILE A 49 -4.66 -9.79 0.92
CA ILE A 49 -6.03 -9.83 1.46
C ILE A 49 -6.85 -10.92 0.76
N SER A 50 -6.80 -10.99 -0.57
CA SER A 50 -7.54 -12.00 -1.35
C SER A 50 -7.07 -13.42 -1.01
N SER A 51 -5.77 -13.64 -0.99
CA SER A 51 -5.19 -14.94 -0.66
C SER A 51 -5.47 -15.34 0.79
N GLY A 52 -5.24 -14.42 1.73
CA GLY A 52 -5.48 -14.64 3.16
C GLY A 52 -6.94 -14.94 3.49
N SER A 53 -7.87 -14.21 2.88
CA SER A 53 -9.30 -14.48 3.06
C SER A 53 -9.74 -15.81 2.43
N SER A 54 -9.15 -16.21 1.28
CA SER A 54 -9.44 -17.52 0.68
C SER A 54 -8.96 -18.69 1.55
N LEU A 55 -7.77 -18.58 2.14
CA LEU A 55 -7.24 -19.57 3.07
C LEU A 55 -8.08 -19.61 4.35
N ASN A 56 -8.51 -18.45 4.82
CA ASN A 56 -9.37 -18.34 5.99
C ASN A 56 -10.74 -18.99 5.77
N TYR A 57 -11.34 -18.77 4.60
CA TYR A 57 -12.57 -19.43 4.17
C TYR A 57 -12.43 -20.94 4.18
N ALA A 58 -11.38 -21.47 3.54
CA ALA A 58 -11.11 -22.91 3.54
C ALA A 58 -10.88 -23.47 4.96
N ALA A 59 -10.13 -22.74 5.80
CA ALA A 59 -9.89 -23.12 7.18
C ALA A 59 -11.18 -23.14 8.01
N LYS A 60 -12.09 -22.17 7.82
CA LYS A 60 -13.41 -22.19 8.46
C LYS A 60 -14.28 -23.34 7.98
N ALA A 61 -14.31 -23.59 6.67
CA ALA A 61 -15.05 -24.73 6.11
C ALA A 61 -14.54 -26.08 6.65
N ALA A 62 -13.25 -26.16 7.00
CA ALA A 62 -12.63 -27.32 7.63
C ALA A 62 -12.85 -27.39 9.17
N GLY A 63 -13.59 -26.47 9.77
CA GLY A 63 -13.90 -26.45 11.21
C GLY A 63 -12.81 -25.84 12.09
N ASN A 64 -11.84 -25.10 11.53
CA ASN A 64 -10.79 -24.45 12.32
C ASN A 64 -11.36 -23.31 13.18
N ALA A 65 -11.39 -23.50 14.50
CA ALA A 65 -11.87 -22.50 15.45
C ALA A 65 -11.08 -21.18 15.40
N ALA A 66 -9.78 -21.21 15.06
CA ALA A 66 -8.92 -20.03 14.97
C ALA A 66 -9.07 -19.21 13.68
N ALA A 67 -9.79 -19.72 12.67
CA ALA A 67 -10.10 -18.91 11.49
C ALA A 67 -11.02 -17.73 11.85
N VAL A 68 -11.14 -16.75 10.97
CA VAL A 68 -11.81 -15.46 11.26
C VAL A 68 -13.19 -15.49 10.65
N THR A 69 -14.23 -15.16 11.41
CA THR A 69 -15.56 -15.03 10.82
C THR A 69 -15.67 -13.72 10.04
N VAL A 70 -16.01 -13.82 8.76
CA VAL A 70 -16.24 -12.72 7.82
C VAL A 70 -17.72 -12.76 7.41
N ASN A 71 -18.57 -12.25 8.30
CA ASN A 71 -20.03 -12.29 8.16
C ASN A 71 -20.63 -10.95 8.63
N ALA A 72 -20.48 -9.89 7.82
CA ALA A 72 -20.97 -8.56 8.14
C ALA A 72 -21.50 -7.87 6.88
N ALA A 73 -22.40 -6.90 7.06
CA ALA A 73 -22.94 -6.08 5.97
C ALA A 73 -21.87 -5.20 5.28
N ASN A 74 -20.77 -4.92 5.98
CA ASN A 74 -19.58 -4.29 5.41
C ASN A 74 -18.29 -4.95 5.93
N VAL A 75 -17.66 -5.75 5.07
CA VAL A 75 -16.39 -6.42 5.34
C VAL A 75 -15.17 -5.63 4.86
N CYS A 76 -15.38 -4.54 4.12
CA CYS A 76 -14.30 -3.68 3.59
C CYS A 76 -13.83 -2.67 4.65
N THR A 77 -13.46 -3.18 5.83
CA THR A 77 -13.00 -2.38 6.96
C THR A 77 -11.60 -2.82 7.38
N ALA A 78 -10.81 -1.88 7.92
CA ALA A 78 -9.47 -2.18 8.41
C ALA A 78 -9.49 -3.24 9.52
N ALA A 79 -10.55 -3.30 10.33
CA ALA A 79 -10.69 -4.28 11.42
C ALA A 79 -10.81 -5.74 10.92
N ILE A 80 -11.50 -5.95 9.79
CA ILE A 80 -11.67 -7.29 9.21
C ILE A 80 -10.48 -7.62 8.31
N LEU A 81 -10.11 -6.71 7.42
CA LEU A 81 -9.05 -6.96 6.43
C LEU A 81 -7.65 -7.00 7.04
N GLY A 82 -7.45 -6.34 8.19
CA GLY A 82 -6.22 -6.39 8.97
C GLY A 82 -5.86 -7.78 9.48
N ASN A 83 -6.81 -8.72 9.52
CA ASN A 83 -6.55 -10.10 9.89
C ASN A 83 -5.92 -10.93 8.75
N PHE A 84 -5.92 -10.40 7.52
CA PHE A 84 -5.38 -11.09 6.33
C PHE A 84 -4.05 -10.51 5.85
N VAL A 85 -3.53 -9.52 6.55
CA VAL A 85 -2.22 -8.91 6.31
C VAL A 85 -1.45 -8.83 7.61
N VAL A 86 -0.13 -8.77 7.53
CA VAL A 86 0.72 -8.58 8.71
C VAL A 86 0.55 -7.14 9.17
N THR A 87 0.00 -6.95 10.36
CA THR A 87 -0.16 -5.64 11.02
C THR A 87 0.83 -5.53 12.20
N GLY A 88 1.44 -4.35 12.41
CA GLY A 88 2.43 -4.13 13.47
C GLY A 88 3.87 -4.58 13.13
N ASN A 89 4.86 -4.17 13.95
CA ASN A 89 6.30 -4.47 13.81
C ASN A 89 6.87 -4.31 12.38
N GLY A 90 6.62 -3.16 11.74
CA GLY A 90 7.06 -2.91 10.36
C GLY A 90 6.19 -3.57 9.28
N GLY A 91 5.05 -4.15 9.67
CA GLY A 91 3.99 -4.62 8.78
C GLY A 91 3.12 -3.50 8.22
N VAL A 92 2.10 -3.89 7.47
CA VAL A 92 1.18 -3.01 6.74
C VAL A 92 0.13 -2.42 7.68
N THR A 93 -0.10 -1.12 7.57
CA THR A 93 -1.19 -0.43 8.28
C THR A 93 -2.35 -0.07 7.34
N LEU A 94 -3.58 -0.35 7.77
CA LEU A 94 -4.81 -0.18 6.99
C LEU A 94 -5.72 0.87 7.65
N ALA A 95 -6.35 1.73 6.85
CA ALA A 95 -7.37 2.69 7.29
C ALA A 95 -8.70 2.49 6.55
N ALA A 96 -9.82 2.80 7.20
CA ALA A 96 -11.11 2.91 6.53
C ALA A 96 -11.20 4.20 5.69
N ALA A 97 -11.96 4.18 4.60
CA ALA A 97 -12.11 5.34 3.71
C ALA A 97 -13.03 6.44 4.28
N ALA A 98 -12.43 7.56 4.75
CA ALA A 98 -13.01 8.92 4.84
C ALA A 98 -11.87 9.95 5.11
N PRO A 99 -12.05 11.26 4.80
CA PRO A 99 -11.07 12.07 4.06
C PRO A 99 -9.68 12.04 4.70
N ALA A 100 -8.70 11.60 3.92
CA ALA A 100 -7.32 11.48 4.34
C ALA A 100 -6.71 12.88 4.56
N SER A 101 -6.72 13.34 5.82
CA SER A 101 -5.47 13.88 6.36
C SER A 101 -4.47 12.71 6.42
N PRO A 102 -3.17 12.90 6.11
CA PRO A 102 -2.23 11.79 6.08
C PRO A 102 -2.02 11.26 7.50
N THR A 103 -2.90 10.36 7.93
CA THR A 103 -2.66 9.50 9.08
C THR A 103 -1.45 8.63 8.75
N ASP A 104 -0.77 8.11 9.77
CA ASP A 104 0.44 7.30 9.59
C ASP A 104 0.24 5.99 8.83
N ASN A 105 -0.97 5.72 8.35
CA ASN A 105 -1.34 4.52 7.63
C ASN A 105 -0.70 4.44 6.23
N ASP A 106 -0.42 3.20 5.79
CA ASP A 106 0.20 2.91 4.49
C ASP A 106 -0.85 2.78 3.37
N PHE A 107 -2.00 2.15 3.68
CA PHE A 107 -3.08 1.89 2.71
C PHE A 107 -4.47 2.22 3.25
N VAL A 108 -5.34 2.67 2.36
CA VAL A 108 -6.78 2.86 2.61
C VAL A 108 -7.52 1.70 1.97
N VAL A 109 -8.45 1.12 2.73
CA VAL A 109 -9.43 0.15 2.24
C VAL A 109 -10.83 0.78 2.17
N ALA A 110 -11.53 0.51 1.08
CA ALA A 110 -12.86 1.05 0.81
C ALA A 110 -13.78 0.02 0.14
N GLY A 111 -15.03 0.41 -0.05
CA GLY A 111 -16.11 -0.41 -0.59
C GLY A 111 -17.13 -0.81 0.48
N THR A 112 -18.21 -1.44 0.02
CA THR A 112 -19.29 -1.97 0.85
C THR A 112 -19.50 -3.43 0.48
N GLY A 113 -18.58 -4.27 0.94
CA GLY A 113 -18.65 -5.70 0.70
C GLY A 113 -19.59 -6.38 1.69
N ASP A 114 -20.71 -6.90 1.22
CA ASP A 114 -21.69 -7.58 2.08
C ASP A 114 -21.45 -9.10 2.13
N CYS A 115 -21.14 -9.60 3.34
CA CYS A 115 -21.05 -11.02 3.66
C CYS A 115 -22.13 -11.47 4.65
N SER A 116 -23.12 -10.63 4.98
CA SER A 116 -24.22 -10.97 5.90
C SER A 116 -25.28 -11.91 5.30
N GLY A 117 -25.40 -11.94 3.97
CA GLY A 117 -26.40 -12.73 3.24
C GLY A 117 -25.93 -14.13 2.83
N THR A 118 -26.18 -14.52 1.59
CA THR A 118 -25.72 -15.79 0.99
C THR A 118 -24.45 -15.63 0.15
N ALA A 119 -23.93 -14.41 0.03
CA ALA A 119 -22.71 -14.14 -0.72
C ALA A 119 -21.53 -14.97 -0.19
N THR A 120 -20.74 -15.51 -1.11
CA THR A 120 -19.52 -16.28 -0.83
C THR A 120 -18.26 -15.43 -0.96
N SER A 121 -18.35 -14.29 -1.62
CA SER A 121 -17.27 -13.32 -1.76
C SER A 121 -17.81 -11.90 -1.88
N ALA A 122 -17.02 -10.94 -1.42
CA ALA A 122 -17.23 -9.52 -1.59
C ALA A 122 -16.02 -8.87 -2.29
N THR A 123 -16.24 -7.70 -2.90
CA THR A 123 -15.15 -6.92 -3.50
C THR A 123 -14.88 -5.69 -2.66
N CYS A 124 -13.63 -5.54 -2.23
CA CYS A 124 -13.12 -4.35 -1.57
C CYS A 124 -12.08 -3.68 -2.45
N THR A 125 -11.74 -2.43 -2.16
CA THR A 125 -10.64 -1.73 -2.85
C THR A 125 -9.54 -1.38 -1.86
N VAL A 126 -8.30 -1.41 -2.35
CA VAL A 126 -7.09 -1.01 -1.63
C VAL A 126 -6.42 0.10 -2.44
N GLN A 127 -5.95 1.13 -1.74
CA GLN A 127 -5.27 2.28 -2.34
C GLN A 127 -4.13 2.72 -1.42
N ALA A 128 -3.02 3.20 -1.96
CA ALA A 128 -1.98 3.82 -1.12
C ALA A 128 -2.53 5.09 -0.43
N ALA A 129 -2.23 5.26 0.85
CA ALA A 129 -2.72 6.40 1.63
C ALA A 129 -1.87 7.67 1.45
N LYS A 130 -0.62 7.54 0.97
CA LYS A 130 0.35 8.65 0.86
C LYS A 130 0.92 8.80 -0.56
N GLY A 131 1.07 10.06 -1.00
CA GLY A 131 1.73 10.54 -2.23
C GLY A 131 1.05 10.22 -3.57
N THR A 132 1.80 10.34 -4.68
CA THR A 132 1.24 10.51 -6.05
C THR A 132 0.93 9.24 -6.83
N GLY A 133 0.99 8.06 -6.20
CA GLY A 133 0.56 6.79 -6.81
C GLY A 133 -0.74 6.31 -6.20
N ASN A 134 -1.86 6.70 -6.80
CA ASN A 134 -3.19 6.49 -6.22
C ASN A 134 -4.00 5.41 -6.96
N ALA A 135 -3.33 4.34 -7.39
CA ALA A 135 -4.01 3.23 -8.05
C ALA A 135 -4.98 2.56 -7.06
N VAL A 136 -6.26 2.54 -7.42
CA VAL A 136 -7.30 1.80 -6.70
C VAL A 136 -7.30 0.38 -7.24
N ILE A 137 -6.91 -0.57 -6.40
CA ILE A 137 -6.82 -1.99 -6.75
C ILE A 137 -7.95 -2.75 -6.08
N SER A 138 -8.72 -3.50 -6.85
CA SER A 138 -9.76 -4.39 -6.32
C SER A 138 -9.14 -5.62 -5.66
N SER A 139 -9.64 -5.98 -4.48
CA SER A 139 -9.36 -7.22 -3.78
C SER A 139 -10.67 -7.99 -3.59
N THR A 140 -10.66 -9.28 -3.89
CA THR A 140 -11.74 -10.18 -3.51
C THR A 140 -11.56 -10.57 -2.04
N VAL A 141 -12.65 -10.70 -1.30
CA VAL A 141 -12.66 -11.14 0.10
C VAL A 141 -13.67 -12.26 0.22
N PHE A 142 -13.25 -13.43 0.68
CA PHE A 142 -14.14 -14.59 0.81
C PHE A 142 -14.91 -14.54 2.13
N CYS A 143 -16.22 -14.74 2.06
CA CYS A 143 -17.12 -14.70 3.22
C CYS A 143 -17.05 -16.03 3.98
N ALA A 144 -16.36 -16.03 5.13
CA ALA A 144 -16.23 -17.17 6.02
C ALA A 144 -17.26 -17.06 7.16
N ARG A 145 -18.26 -17.94 7.21
CA ARG A 145 -19.29 -17.94 8.26
C ARG A 145 -18.93 -18.90 9.40
#